data_AF-A0A8G1X3S1-F1
#
_entry.id   AF-A0A8G1X3S1-F1
#
_cell.length_a   1.000
_cell.length_b   1.000
_cell.length_c   1.000
_cell.angle_alpha   90.00
_cell.angle_beta   90.00
_cell.angle_gamma   90.00
#
_symmetry.space_group_name_H-M   'P 1'
#
loop_
_entity.id
_entity.type
_entity.pdbx_description
1 polymer ?
#
loop_
_entity_poly.entity_id
_entity_poly.type
_entity_poly.pdbx_seq_one_letter_code
_entity_poly.pdbx_strand_id
1 'polypeptide(L)' 'MHTATQQPDHVGPMQRLNTLAAEALTQYHAEISAGGEPVYPAWVDDLAAVADALNRAEVERLDRMPSGRQRKGAQS' A
#
# COMPACT_ATOMS: atom_id res chain seq x y z
N MET A 1 33.15 1.37 -6.24
CA MET A 1 32.07 1.37 -5.24
C MET A 1 30.98 2.30 -5.75
N HIS A 2 29.89 1.75 -6.30
CA HIS A 2 28.69 2.52 -6.64
C HIS A 2 27.49 1.72 -6.17
N THR A 3 26.90 2.15 -5.06
CA THR A 3 25.65 1.60 -4.51
C THR A 3 24.50 2.06 -5.40
N ALA A 4 24.14 1.25 -6.39
CA ALA A 4 22.85 1.38 -7.05
C ALA A 4 21.78 1.19 -5.97
N THR A 5 21.01 2.24 -5.70
CA THR A 5 19.78 2.18 -4.91
C THR A 5 18.81 1.26 -5.63
N GLN A 6 18.88 -0.03 -5.31
CA GLN A 6 17.93 -1.05 -5.69
C GLN A 6 16.61 -0.64 -5.03
N GLN A 7 15.72 -0.03 -5.82
CA GLN A 7 14.33 0.14 -5.43
C GLN A 7 13.84 -1.26 -4.99
N PRO A 8 13.31 -1.41 -3.76
CA PRO A 8 12.89 -2.73 -3.31
C PRO A 8 11.83 -3.26 -4.29
N ASP A 9 11.93 -4.51 -4.72
CA ASP A 9 10.86 -5.14 -5.49
C ASP A 9 9.62 -5.29 -4.60
N HIS A 10 8.72 -4.30 -4.63
CA HIS A 10 7.48 -4.28 -3.82
C HIS A 10 6.49 -5.37 -4.27
N VAL A 11 6.75 -6.00 -5.41
CA VAL A 11 5.93 -7.06 -6.01
C VAL A 11 5.80 -8.26 -5.07
N GLY A 12 6.89 -8.69 -4.42
CA GLY A 12 6.87 -9.83 -3.50
C GLY A 12 6.00 -9.62 -2.26
N PRO A 13 6.18 -8.51 -1.52
CA PRO A 13 5.31 -8.16 -0.38
C PRO A 13 3.84 -8.02 -0.75
N MET A 14 3.50 -7.30 -1.83
CA MET A 14 2.10 -7.11 -2.25
C MET A 14 1.44 -8.43 -2.64
N GLN A 15 2.17 -9.33 -3.30
CA GLN A 15 1.64 -10.63 -3.67
C GLN A 15 1.34 -11.50 -2.43
N ARG A 16 2.22 -11.47 -1.41
CA ARG A 16 1.96 -12.16 -0.13
C ARG A 16 0.74 -11.60 0.59
N LEU A 17 0.53 -10.28 0.56
CA LEU A 17 -0.67 -9.66 1.13
C LEU A 17 -1.95 -10.10 0.42
N ASN A 18 -1.93 -10.15 -0.91
CA ASN A 18 -3.07 -10.63 -1.69
C ASN A 18 -3.39 -12.11 -1.38
N THR A 19 -2.37 -12.95 -1.19
CA THR A 19 -2.56 -14.34 -0.77
C THR A 19 -3.21 -14.43 0.61
N LEU A 20 -2.74 -13.67 1.60
CA LEU A 20 -3.34 -13.64 2.94
C LEU A 20 -4.79 -13.14 2.92
N ALA A 21 -5.09 -12.11 2.12
CA ALA A 21 -6.46 -11.62 1.88
C ALA A 21 -7.39 -12.71 1.33
N ALA A 22 -6.93 -13.48 0.34
CA ALA A 22 -7.70 -14.58 -0.23
C ALA A 22 -7.95 -15.71 0.77
N GLU A 23 -6.95 -16.04 1.60
CA GLU A 23 -7.06 -17.06 2.64
C GLU A 23 -8.08 -16.66 3.72
N ALA A 24 -8.01 -15.43 4.24
CA ALA A 24 -8.98 -14.92 5.20
C ALA A 24 -10.40 -14.88 4.64
N LEU A 25 -10.57 -14.46 3.39
CA LEU A 25 -11.89 -14.44 2.75
C LEU A 25 -12.46 -15.86 2.60
N THR A 26 -11.60 -16.84 2.29
CA THR A 26 -11.99 -18.25 2.21
C THR A 26 -12.46 -18.78 3.57
N GLN A 27 -11.70 -18.48 4.63
CA GLN A 27 -12.05 -18.85 6.00
C GLN A 27 -13.38 -18.22 6.44
N TYR A 28 -13.56 -16.92 6.18
CA TYR A 28 -14.79 -16.19 6.47
C TYR A 28 -16.02 -16.83 5.80
N HIS A 29 -15.92 -17.17 4.51
CA HIS A 29 -17.02 -17.84 3.81
C HIS A 29 -17.28 -19.26 4.34
N ALA A 30 -16.24 -20.00 4.75
CA ALA A 30 -16.40 -21.32 5.35
C ALA A 30 -17.15 -21.23 6.69
N GLU A 31 -16.83 -20.25 7.53
CA GLU A 31 -17.49 -20.01 8.81
C GLU A 31 -18.97 -19.62 8.64
N ILE A 32 -19.28 -18.72 7.68
CA ILE A 32 -20.66 -18.40 7.31
C ILE A 32 -21.42 -19.65 6.84
N SER A 33 -20.81 -20.44 5.97
CA SER A 33 -21.45 -21.63 5.39
C SER A 33 -21.72 -22.72 6.43
N ALA A 34 -20.91 -22.76 7.49
CA ALA A 34 -21.11 -23.64 8.64
C ALA A 34 -22.17 -23.14 9.62
N GLY A 35 -22.76 -21.96 9.40
CA GLY A 35 -23.73 -21.33 10.30
C GLY A 35 -23.10 -20.71 11.55
N GLY A 36 -21.78 -20.51 11.54
CA GLY A 36 -21.05 -19.79 12.60
C GLY A 36 -21.13 -18.28 12.40
N GLU A 37 -20.81 -17.54 13.46
CA GLU A 37 -20.58 -16.10 13.36
C GLU A 37 -19.12 -15.87 12.93
N PRO A 38 -18.88 -15.39 11.71
CA PRO A 38 -17.53 -15.30 11.19
C PRO A 38 -16.76 -14.19 11.91
N VAL A 39 -15.52 -14.49 12.30
CA VAL A 39 -14.66 -13.50 12.96
C VAL A 39 -13.77 -12.87 11.91
N TYR A 40 -13.91 -11.55 11.73
CA TYR A 40 -12.97 -10.81 10.89
C TYR A 40 -11.56 -10.88 11.52
N PRO A 41 -10.53 -11.32 10.78
CA PRO A 41 -9.19 -11.42 11.34
C PRO A 41 -8.63 -10.04 11.69
N ALA A 42 -8.12 -9.89 12.91
CA ALA A 42 -7.58 -8.62 13.42
C ALA A 42 -6.47 -8.02 12.54
N TRP A 43 -5.74 -8.84 11.77
CA TRP A 43 -4.71 -8.35 10.87
C TRP A 43 -5.26 -7.52 9.69
N VAL A 44 -6.56 -7.62 9.36
CA VAL A 44 -7.18 -6.82 8.31
C VAL A 44 -7.08 -5.31 8.64
N ASP A 45 -7.28 -4.96 9.91
CA ASP A 45 -7.12 -3.58 10.37
C ASP A 45 -5.68 -3.10 10.22
N ASP A 46 -4.71 -3.98 10.50
CA ASP A 46 -3.29 -3.69 10.29
C ASP A 46 -2.96 -3.43 8.80
N LEU A 47 -3.60 -4.16 7.87
CA LEU A 47 -3.44 -3.88 6.43
C LEU A 47 -4.04 -2.56 6.01
N ALA A 48 -5.21 -2.19 6.54
CA ALA A 48 -5.81 -0.90 6.28
C ALA A 48 -4.89 0.24 6.76
N ALA A 49 -4.30 0.09 7.95
CA ALA A 49 -3.35 1.05 8.51
C ALA A 49 -2.07 1.17 7.65
N VAL A 50 -1.51 0.05 7.17
CA VAL A 50 -0.33 0.05 6.30
C VAL A 50 -0.64 0.69 4.94
N ALA A 51 -1.79 0.39 4.33
CA ALA A 51 -2.20 0.97 3.05
C ALA A 51 -2.36 2.50 3.17
N ASP A 52 -2.97 2.97 4.24
CA ASP A 52 -3.13 4.40 4.52
C ASP A 52 -1.78 5.09 4.76
N ALA A 53 -0.86 4.46 5.50
CA ALA A 53 0.50 4.96 5.69
C ALA A 53 1.29 5.07 4.37
N LEU A 54 1.19 4.07 3.49
CA LEU A 54 1.80 4.10 2.16
C LEU A 54 1.22 5.21 1.28
N ASN A 55 -0.10 5.39 1.31
CA ASN A 55 -0.76 6.46 0.57
C ASN A 55 -0.32 7.84 1.06
N ARG A 56 -0.25 8.07 2.38
CA ARG A 56 0.27 9.31 2.96
C ARG A 56 1.72 9.56 2.54
N ALA A 57 2.58 8.54 2.60
CA ALA A 57 3.97 8.65 2.19
C ALA A 57 4.10 9.01 0.70
N GLU A 58 3.26 8.47 -0.17
CA GLU A 58 3.26 8.82 -1.60
C GLU A 58 2.75 10.24 -1.85
N VAL A 59 1.71 10.67 -1.15
CA VAL A 59 1.21 12.06 -1.22
C VAL A 59 2.28 13.05 -0.76
N GLU A 60 2.96 12.77 0.36
CA GLU A 60 4.07 13.60 0.84
C GLU A 60 5.26 13.61 -0.13
N ARG A 61 5.54 12.47 -0.77
CA ARG A 61 6.59 12.38 -1.80
C ARG A 61 6.25 13.28 -2.99
N LEU A 62 5.00 13.26 -3.45
CA LEU A 62 4.51 14.07 -4.56
C LEU A 62 4.49 15.57 -4.21
N ASP A 63 4.08 15.94 -3.00
CA ASP A 63 4.08 17.32 -2.52
C ASP A 63 5.50 17.90 -2.39
N ARG A 64 6.46 17.06 -1.99
CA ARG A 64 7.86 17.45 -1.85
C ARG A 64 8.59 17.58 -3.19
N MET A 65 7.99 17.17 -4.32
CA MET A 65 8.56 17.41 -5.64
C MET A 65 8.34 18.87 -6.07
N PRO A 66 9.41 19.66 -6.31
CA PRO A 66 9.22 21.04 -6.72
C PRO A 66 8.56 21.08 -8.10
N SER A 67 7.43 21.79 -8.19
CA SER A 67 6.75 22.11 -9.44
C SER A 67 7.65 22.98 -10.31
N GLY A 68 8.52 22.35 -11.09
CA GLY A 68 9.44 23.02 -11.99
C GLY A 68 8.70 23.61 -13.19
N ARG A 69 8.25 24.86 -13.09
CA ARG A 69 8.57 25.94 -14.04
C ARG A 69 8.02 27.29 -13.55
N GLN A 70 8.81 27.99 -12.74
CA GLN A 70 8.71 29.45 -12.64
C GLN A 70 9.05 30.00 -14.04
N ARG A 71 8.04 30.42 -14.82
CA ARG A 71 8.28 31.23 -16.03
C ARG A 71 8.79 32.58 -15.54
N LYS A 72 10.11 32.73 -15.39
CA LYS A 72 10.71 34.06 -15.24
C LYS A 72 10.32 34.86 -16.49
N GLY A 73 9.58 35.92 -16.26
CA GLY A 73 9.25 36.89 -17.27
C GLY A 73 10.49 37.61 -17.79
N ALA A 74 10.28 38.23 -18.96
CA ALA A 74 10.86 39.49 -19.39
C ALA A 74 12.36 39.71 -19.14
N GLN A 75 13.12 39.68 -20.22
CA GLN A 75 14.25 40.58 -20.52
C GLN A 75 14.18 40.79 -22.03
N SER A 76 13.59 41.90 -22.50
CA SER A 76 14.21 43.22 -22.73
C SER A 76 15.22 43.19 -23.86
#